data_AF-W4JPZ7-F1
#
_entry.id   AF-W4JPZ7-F1
#
_cell.length_a   1.000
_cell.length_b   1.000
_cell.length_c   1.000
_cell.angle_alpha   90.00
_cell.angle_beta   90.00
_cell.angle_gamma   90.00
#
_symmetry.space_group_name_H-M   'P 1'
#
loop_
_entity.id
_entity.type
_entity.pdbx_description
1 polymer ?
#
loop_
_entity_poly.entity_id
_entity_poly.type
_entity_poly.pdbx_seq_one_letter_code
_entity_poly.pdbx_strand_id
1 'polypeptide(L)'
;MPKLTIMEEVLLLGIKDRQGYLSFWNDNISYALRGCILIELALRRRIAIHKDPNRRRLPLSERIVEVIDERQTGETILDETLKMMKAQEVERMSVNSWIDLLSGETWNVLKIGYQLKQVRERLAKGLVDKGVLRTEKRNFLLFDMATHPVADVRTKDAIIQRVVALLTASTSSIPATALDREGVQMRNLRAVCLVCAAYAASVLDNAFGRLGYEEREAAFGRCDDILAEFSVWPFGNAGGGGGGSTPGSRRREGTQIGMGGSVGRREVVLGLMQEVKKEMIGGDEDLGCELVAGVLEVLSKLDSLL
;
A
#
# COMPACT_ATOMS: atom_id res chain seq x y z
N MET A 1 14.23 -1.18 -10.47
CA MET A 1 13.15 -1.74 -9.63
C MET A 1 13.71 -2.18 -8.26
N PRO A 2 12.91 -2.11 -7.19
CA PRO A 2 13.32 -2.63 -5.88
C PRO A 2 13.45 -4.17 -5.91
N LYS A 3 14.17 -4.75 -4.94
CA LYS A 3 14.31 -6.21 -4.80
C LYS A 3 12.99 -6.87 -4.38
N LEU A 4 12.23 -6.20 -3.51
CA LEU A 4 10.96 -6.64 -2.98
C LEU A 4 9.82 -5.79 -3.55
N THR A 5 8.68 -6.42 -3.76
CA THR A 5 7.41 -5.73 -4.04
C THR A 5 6.82 -5.17 -2.75
N ILE A 6 5.94 -4.18 -2.84
CA ILE A 6 5.24 -3.66 -1.65
C ILE A 6 4.43 -4.77 -0.95
N MET A 7 3.83 -5.70 -1.71
CA MET A 7 3.13 -6.86 -1.14
C MET A 7 4.04 -7.69 -0.23
N GLU A 8 5.27 -7.95 -0.67
CA GLU A 8 6.26 -8.72 0.09
C GLU A 8 6.75 -7.97 1.33
N GLU A 9 6.94 -6.65 1.23
CA GLU A 9 7.35 -5.83 2.37
C GLU A 9 6.26 -5.77 3.44
N VAL A 10 5.00 -5.57 3.05
CA VAL A 10 3.83 -5.63 3.95
C VAL A 10 3.71 -7.01 4.60
N LEU A 11 3.89 -8.09 3.82
CA LEU A 11 3.86 -9.45 4.35
C LEU A 11 4.98 -9.67 5.39
N LEU A 12 6.20 -9.19 5.12
CA LEU A 12 7.34 -9.32 6.04
C LEU A 12 7.12 -8.58 7.37
N LEU A 13 6.44 -7.42 7.35
CA LEU A 13 6.07 -6.72 8.59
C LEU A 13 5.15 -7.56 9.47
N GLY A 14 4.24 -8.35 8.88
CA GLY A 14 3.34 -9.24 9.62
C GLY A 14 3.94 -10.59 10.05
N ILE A 15 5.03 -11.05 9.43
CA ILE A 15 5.62 -12.38 9.71
C ILE A 15 6.42 -12.35 11.01
N LYS A 16 6.28 -13.36 11.87
CA LYS A 16 7.17 -13.55 13.02
C LYS A 16 8.50 -14.21 12.60
N ASP A 17 9.62 -13.67 13.07
CA ASP A 17 10.97 -14.01 12.58
C ASP A 17 11.30 -15.51 12.67
N ARG A 18 11.05 -16.12 13.83
CA ARG A 18 11.41 -17.53 14.09
C ARG A 18 10.34 -18.51 13.65
N GLN A 19 9.08 -18.10 13.69
CA GLN A 19 7.96 -18.97 13.43
C GLN A 19 7.62 -19.07 11.94
N GLY A 20 7.87 -18.00 11.18
CA GLY A 20 7.65 -18.01 9.73
C GLY A 20 6.19 -18.03 9.29
N TYR A 21 5.27 -17.74 10.22
CA TYR A 21 3.87 -17.47 9.94
C TYR A 21 3.52 -16.06 10.40
N LEU A 22 2.45 -15.51 9.81
CA LEU A 22 1.93 -14.20 10.17
C LEU A 22 1.38 -14.20 11.60
N SER A 23 1.63 -13.12 12.35
CA SER A 23 1.01 -12.93 13.67
C SER A 23 -0.50 -13.09 13.61
N PHE A 24 -1.12 -12.58 12.53
CA PHE A 24 -2.53 -12.76 12.21
C PHE A 24 -2.71 -12.61 10.69
N TRP A 25 -3.41 -13.55 10.04
CA TRP A 25 -3.87 -13.38 8.66
C TRP A 25 -5.38 -13.16 8.70
N ASN A 26 -5.81 -11.98 8.27
CA ASN A 26 -7.21 -11.56 8.26
C ASN A 26 -7.59 -10.98 6.91
N ASP A 27 -8.84 -10.57 6.79
CA ASP A 27 -9.38 -10.00 5.56
C ASP A 27 -8.73 -8.65 5.24
N ASN A 28 -8.31 -7.87 6.26
CA ASN A 28 -7.61 -6.59 6.07
C ASN A 28 -6.29 -6.75 5.31
N ILE A 29 -5.37 -7.60 5.79
CA ILE A 29 -4.11 -7.84 5.08
C ILE A 29 -4.36 -8.49 3.71
N SER A 30 -5.33 -9.41 3.63
CA SER A 30 -5.70 -10.05 2.36
C SER A 30 -6.11 -9.01 1.32
N TYR A 31 -7.04 -8.11 1.67
CA TYR A 31 -7.57 -7.08 0.77
C TYR A 31 -6.53 -5.99 0.48
N ALA A 32 -5.78 -5.54 1.50
CA ALA A 32 -4.70 -4.56 1.34
C ALA A 32 -3.62 -5.03 0.37
N LEU A 33 -3.27 -6.33 0.38
CA LEU A 33 -2.33 -6.91 -0.58
C LEU A 33 -2.84 -6.83 -2.04
N ARG A 34 -4.15 -6.83 -2.29
CA ARG A 34 -4.71 -6.63 -3.64
C ARG A 34 -4.59 -5.17 -4.07
N GLY A 35 -4.82 -4.23 -3.16
CA GLY A 35 -4.47 -2.82 -3.40
C GLY A 35 -2.99 -2.66 -3.75
N CYS A 36 -2.10 -3.31 -3.00
CA CYS A 36 -0.65 -3.28 -3.26
C CYS A 36 -0.29 -3.81 -4.66
N ILE A 37 -1.02 -4.78 -5.21
CA ILE A 37 -0.81 -5.25 -6.60
C ILE A 37 -1.04 -4.13 -7.60
N LEU A 38 -2.15 -3.39 -7.46
CA LEU A 38 -2.45 -2.26 -8.35
C LEU A 38 -1.43 -1.14 -8.18
N ILE A 39 -1.05 -0.81 -6.94
CA ILE A 39 0.02 0.16 -6.66
C ILE A 39 1.32 -0.27 -7.34
N GLU A 40 1.75 -1.53 -7.17
CA GLU A 40 3.01 -2.02 -7.71
C GLU A 40 3.00 -2.00 -9.25
N LEU A 41 1.88 -2.37 -9.90
CA LEU A 41 1.71 -2.25 -11.36
C LEU A 41 1.74 -0.79 -11.83
N ALA A 42 1.09 0.13 -11.10
CA ALA A 42 1.08 1.56 -11.42
C ALA A 42 2.49 2.16 -11.30
N LEU A 43 3.19 1.86 -10.21
CA LEU A 43 4.57 2.31 -9.98
C LEU A 43 5.57 1.70 -10.97
N ARG A 44 5.26 0.54 -11.55
CA ARG A 44 6.00 -0.09 -12.67
C ARG A 44 5.54 0.40 -14.05
N ARG A 45 4.63 1.38 -14.11
CA ARG A 45 4.07 1.96 -15.35
C ARG A 45 3.45 0.90 -16.28
N ARG A 46 2.75 -0.08 -15.71
CA ARG A 46 1.99 -1.10 -16.44
C ARG A 46 0.54 -0.71 -16.62
N ILE A 47 -0.02 -0.03 -15.62
CA ILE A 47 -1.40 0.42 -15.60
C ILE A 47 -1.46 1.89 -15.15
N ALA A 48 -2.52 2.57 -15.55
CA ALA A 48 -2.82 3.95 -15.16
C ALA A 48 -4.33 4.18 -15.15
N ILE A 49 -4.77 5.35 -14.66
CA ILE A 49 -6.17 5.77 -14.88
C ILE A 49 -6.41 6.04 -16.36
N HIS A 50 -7.54 5.56 -16.88
CA HIS A 50 -7.99 5.83 -18.24
C HIS A 50 -8.18 7.33 -18.45
N LYS A 51 -7.60 7.87 -19.53
CA LYS A 51 -7.63 9.29 -19.84
C LYS A 51 -9.00 9.76 -20.37
N ASP A 52 -9.97 9.84 -19.49
CA ASP A 52 -11.28 10.46 -19.73
C ASP A 52 -11.34 11.87 -19.10
N PRO A 53 -11.73 12.93 -19.84
CA PRO A 53 -11.98 14.26 -19.28
C PRO A 53 -13.02 14.29 -18.14
N ASN A 54 -14.01 13.39 -18.17
CA ASN A 54 -15.08 13.33 -17.18
C ASN A 54 -14.69 12.61 -15.89
N ARG A 55 -13.54 11.90 -15.85
CA ARG A 55 -13.10 11.10 -14.69
C ARG A 55 -13.03 11.92 -13.39
N ARG A 56 -12.75 13.23 -13.49
CA ARG A 56 -12.65 14.15 -12.35
C ARG A 56 -13.97 14.38 -11.61
N ARG A 57 -15.10 14.01 -12.22
CA ARG A 57 -16.42 14.02 -11.59
C ARG A 57 -16.67 12.77 -10.73
N LEU A 58 -15.82 11.75 -10.86
CA LEU A 58 -15.91 10.51 -10.10
C LEU A 58 -14.95 10.54 -8.91
N PRO A 59 -15.32 9.89 -7.79
CA PRO A 59 -14.38 9.51 -6.73
C PRO A 59 -13.17 8.76 -7.32
N LEU A 60 -12.00 8.82 -6.68
CA LEU A 60 -10.79 8.19 -7.24
C LEU A 60 -10.94 6.67 -7.31
N SER A 61 -11.57 6.08 -6.30
CA SER A 61 -11.91 4.65 -6.24
C SER A 61 -12.78 4.20 -7.42
N GLU A 62 -13.58 5.09 -8.01
CA GLU A 62 -14.48 4.78 -9.14
C GLU A 62 -13.87 5.11 -10.51
N ARG A 63 -12.64 5.62 -10.57
CA ARG A 63 -11.99 5.90 -11.86
C ARG A 63 -11.55 4.61 -12.54
N ILE A 64 -11.73 4.58 -13.85
CA ILE A 64 -11.46 3.42 -14.69
C ILE A 64 -9.95 3.22 -14.85
N VAL A 65 -9.49 1.97 -14.73
CA VAL A 65 -8.08 1.59 -14.89
C VAL A 65 -7.85 1.05 -16.30
N GLU A 66 -6.73 1.44 -16.91
CA GLU A 66 -6.29 0.94 -18.21
C GLU A 66 -4.88 0.33 -18.14
N VAL A 67 -4.65 -0.68 -18.97
CA VAL A 67 -3.31 -1.24 -19.19
C VAL A 67 -2.59 -0.38 -20.24
N ILE A 68 -1.41 0.13 -19.89
CA ILE A 68 -0.58 0.98 -20.75
C ILE A 68 0.68 0.26 -21.26
N ASP A 69 1.14 -0.78 -20.56
CA ASP A 69 2.29 -1.61 -20.96
C ASP A 69 2.09 -3.05 -20.47
N GLU A 70 2.21 -4.01 -21.39
CA GLU A 70 1.97 -5.44 -21.17
C GLU A 70 3.25 -6.22 -20.86
N ARG A 71 4.42 -5.56 -20.84
CA ARG A 71 5.70 -6.22 -20.55
C ARG A 71 5.65 -6.88 -19.18
N GLN A 72 6.02 -8.16 -19.13
CA GLN A 72 6.10 -8.92 -17.89
C GLN A 72 7.01 -8.22 -16.86
N THR A 73 6.58 -8.30 -15.60
CA THR A 73 7.24 -7.71 -14.44
C THR A 73 8.22 -8.67 -13.80
N GLY A 74 8.10 -9.98 -14.11
CA GLY A 74 8.86 -11.06 -13.46
C GLY A 74 8.24 -11.54 -12.16
N GLU A 75 7.17 -10.90 -11.69
CA GLU A 75 6.43 -11.28 -10.48
C GLU A 75 5.14 -11.98 -10.89
N THR A 76 5.03 -13.28 -10.57
CA THR A 76 3.94 -14.14 -11.08
C THR A 76 2.54 -13.57 -10.79
N ILE A 77 2.32 -13.01 -9.60
CA ILE A 77 1.02 -12.44 -9.22
C ILE A 77 0.72 -11.16 -10.02
N LEU A 78 1.70 -10.28 -10.21
CA LEU A 78 1.52 -9.06 -10.99
C LEU A 78 1.23 -9.39 -12.46
N ASP A 79 1.96 -10.35 -13.02
CA ASP A 79 1.81 -10.75 -14.42
C ASP A 79 0.48 -11.46 -14.69
N GLU A 80 -0.02 -12.25 -13.74
CA GLU A 80 -1.35 -12.83 -13.78
C GLU A 80 -2.43 -11.75 -13.76
N THR A 81 -2.35 -10.80 -12.82
CA THR A 81 -3.29 -9.67 -12.76
C THR A 81 -3.23 -8.83 -14.02
N LEU A 82 -2.05 -8.50 -14.53
CA LEU A 82 -1.88 -7.72 -15.75
C LEU A 82 -2.54 -8.42 -16.96
N LYS A 83 -2.39 -9.74 -17.07
CA LYS A 83 -3.06 -10.55 -18.09
C LYS A 83 -4.59 -10.50 -17.96
N MET A 84 -5.11 -10.61 -16.75
CA MET A 84 -6.55 -10.49 -16.47
C MET A 84 -7.09 -9.10 -16.86
N MET A 85 -6.36 -8.04 -16.52
CA MET A 85 -6.71 -6.65 -16.87
C MET A 85 -6.72 -6.43 -18.36
N LYS A 86 -5.70 -6.93 -19.07
CA LYS A 86 -5.64 -6.85 -20.53
C LYS A 86 -6.79 -7.59 -21.21
N ALA A 87 -7.18 -8.76 -20.69
CA ALA A 87 -8.33 -9.51 -21.18
C ALA A 87 -9.68 -8.77 -20.99
N GLN A 88 -9.71 -7.68 -20.20
CA GLN A 88 -10.88 -6.84 -19.98
C GLN A 88 -10.72 -5.44 -20.59
N GLU A 89 -9.95 -5.30 -21.67
CA GLU A 89 -9.71 -3.99 -22.30
C GLU A 89 -10.95 -3.34 -22.91
N VAL A 90 -11.98 -4.13 -23.27
CA VAL A 90 -13.25 -3.63 -23.80
C VAL A 90 -14.15 -3.12 -22.67
N GLU A 91 -14.24 -3.88 -21.58
CA GLU A 91 -15.05 -3.55 -20.40
C GLU A 91 -14.13 -3.23 -19.21
N ARG A 92 -13.43 -2.10 -19.31
CA ARG A 92 -12.51 -1.64 -18.25
C ARG A 92 -13.28 -1.36 -16.96
N MET A 93 -12.67 -1.71 -15.84
CA MET A 93 -13.28 -1.60 -14.51
C MET A 93 -12.61 -0.51 -13.66
N SER A 94 -13.32 -0.05 -12.63
CA SER A 94 -12.81 0.95 -11.68
C SER A 94 -11.73 0.39 -10.75
N VAL A 95 -11.00 1.28 -10.06
CA VAL A 95 -10.00 0.89 -9.04
C VAL A 95 -10.63 -0.04 -8.00
N ASN A 96 -11.77 0.37 -7.42
CA ASN A 96 -12.47 -0.40 -6.40
C ASN A 96 -12.90 -1.77 -6.94
N SER A 97 -13.51 -1.79 -8.13
CA SER A 97 -13.95 -3.03 -8.78
C SER A 97 -12.80 -4.02 -8.98
N TRP A 98 -11.61 -3.56 -9.35
CA TRP A 98 -10.45 -4.44 -9.50
C TRP A 98 -9.99 -5.02 -8.16
N ILE A 99 -9.96 -4.23 -7.09
CA ILE A 99 -9.55 -4.72 -5.77
C ILE A 99 -10.56 -5.74 -5.25
N ASP A 100 -11.86 -5.44 -5.31
CA ASP A 100 -12.94 -6.36 -4.90
C ASP A 100 -12.87 -7.67 -5.68
N LEU A 101 -12.67 -7.59 -6.99
CA LEU A 101 -12.60 -8.74 -7.88
C LEU A 101 -11.41 -9.65 -7.57
N LEU A 102 -10.22 -9.07 -7.36
CA LEU A 102 -9.00 -9.83 -7.04
C LEU A 102 -9.06 -10.42 -5.61
N SER A 103 -9.83 -9.80 -4.72
CA SER A 103 -10.06 -10.27 -3.35
C SER A 103 -11.15 -11.33 -3.28
N GLY A 104 -12.10 -11.32 -4.22
CA GLY A 104 -13.27 -12.21 -4.21
C GLY A 104 -14.49 -11.62 -3.49
N GLU A 105 -14.49 -10.31 -3.25
CA GLU A 105 -15.58 -9.57 -2.60
C GLU A 105 -16.69 -9.14 -3.59
N THR A 106 -16.53 -9.47 -4.88
CA THR A 106 -17.53 -9.16 -5.89
C THR A 106 -18.70 -10.13 -5.87
N TRP A 107 -19.91 -9.62 -6.11
CA TRP A 107 -21.11 -10.43 -6.33
C TRP A 107 -21.30 -10.85 -7.80
N ASN A 108 -20.41 -10.45 -8.71
CA ASN A 108 -20.51 -10.80 -10.12
C ASN A 108 -20.05 -12.24 -10.39
N VAL A 109 -21.01 -13.16 -10.47
CA VAL A 109 -20.77 -14.60 -10.71
C VAL A 109 -19.96 -14.87 -11.98
N LEU A 110 -20.15 -14.07 -13.04
CA LEU A 110 -19.42 -14.24 -14.30
C LEU A 110 -17.93 -13.90 -14.17
N LYS A 111 -17.56 -13.10 -13.16
CA LYS A 111 -16.18 -12.68 -12.91
C LYS A 111 -15.57 -13.34 -11.67
N ILE A 112 -16.19 -14.37 -11.08
CA ILE A 112 -15.65 -15.09 -9.92
C ILE A 112 -14.27 -15.72 -10.17
N GLY A 113 -13.93 -16.01 -11.44
CA GLY A 113 -12.65 -16.58 -11.84
C GLY A 113 -11.45 -15.64 -11.73
N TYR A 114 -11.65 -14.36 -11.43
CA TYR A 114 -10.59 -13.35 -11.32
C TYR A 114 -9.99 -13.25 -9.91
N GLN A 115 -10.59 -13.90 -8.91
CA GLN A 115 -10.05 -13.92 -7.56
C GLN A 115 -8.66 -14.56 -7.56
N LEU A 116 -7.68 -13.85 -7.00
CA LEU A 116 -6.33 -14.40 -6.83
C LEU A 116 -6.31 -15.41 -5.69
N LYS A 117 -5.92 -16.64 -6.01
CA LYS A 117 -5.82 -17.75 -5.07
C LYS A 117 -4.42 -17.89 -4.51
N GLN A 118 -4.33 -18.39 -3.28
CA GLN A 118 -3.07 -18.72 -2.60
C GLN A 118 -2.06 -17.57 -2.58
N VAL A 119 -2.54 -16.32 -2.44
CA VAL A 119 -1.68 -15.12 -2.49
C VAL A 119 -0.61 -15.18 -1.41
N ARG A 120 -0.96 -15.58 -0.18
CA ARG A 120 -0.01 -15.72 0.92
C ARG A 120 1.10 -16.70 0.59
N GLU A 121 0.75 -17.90 0.14
CA GLU A 121 1.69 -18.97 -0.16
C GLU A 121 2.60 -18.59 -1.33
N ARG A 122 2.05 -17.94 -2.36
CA ARG A 122 2.80 -17.47 -3.53
C ARG A 122 3.77 -16.34 -3.19
N LEU A 123 3.38 -15.38 -2.34
CA LEU A 123 4.27 -14.34 -1.83
C LEU A 123 5.38 -14.94 -0.94
N ALA A 124 5.03 -15.89 -0.06
CA ALA A 124 6.03 -16.60 0.74
C ALA A 124 7.04 -17.35 -0.15
N LYS A 125 6.57 -18.01 -1.20
CA LYS A 125 7.44 -18.65 -2.20
C LYS A 125 8.36 -17.63 -2.87
N GLY A 126 7.84 -16.49 -3.31
CA GLY A 126 8.66 -15.42 -3.90
C GLY A 126 9.76 -14.92 -2.96
N LEU A 127 9.45 -14.76 -1.68
CA LEU A 127 10.41 -14.40 -0.65
C LEU A 127 11.46 -15.49 -0.37
N VAL A 128 11.09 -16.78 -0.50
CA VAL A 128 12.04 -17.91 -0.43
C VAL A 128 12.99 -17.88 -1.63
N ASP A 129 12.46 -17.71 -2.84
CA ASP A 129 13.26 -17.65 -4.07
C ASP A 129 14.24 -16.45 -4.04
N LYS A 130 13.86 -15.35 -3.37
CA LYS A 130 14.69 -14.15 -3.14
C LYS A 130 15.67 -14.27 -1.97
N GLY A 131 15.68 -15.41 -1.27
CA GLY A 131 16.56 -15.72 -0.14
C GLY A 131 16.23 -14.97 1.15
N VAL A 132 15.05 -14.36 1.26
CA VAL A 132 14.63 -13.60 2.46
C VAL A 132 14.00 -14.52 3.50
N LEU A 133 13.19 -15.47 3.03
CA LEU A 133 12.68 -16.57 3.85
C LEU A 133 13.43 -17.86 3.49
N ARG A 134 13.38 -18.84 4.39
CA ARG A 134 13.81 -20.22 4.11
C ARG A 134 12.66 -21.17 4.36
N THR A 135 12.65 -22.32 3.70
CA THR A 135 11.67 -23.36 3.98
C THR A 135 12.20 -24.27 5.08
N GLU A 136 11.44 -24.40 6.17
CA GLU A 136 11.70 -25.35 7.24
C GLU A 136 10.51 -26.31 7.38
N LYS A 137 10.81 -27.60 7.48
CA LYS A 137 9.83 -28.63 7.79
C LYS A 137 9.72 -28.75 9.31
N ARG A 138 8.56 -28.39 9.88
CA ARG A 138 8.25 -28.63 11.28
C ARG A 138 7.42 -29.89 11.41
N ASN A 139 7.93 -30.85 12.17
CA ASN A 139 7.23 -32.10 12.42
C ASN A 139 6.31 -31.93 13.63
N PHE A 140 5.02 -32.15 13.44
CA PHE A 140 4.04 -32.28 14.51
C PHE A 140 3.74 -33.76 14.72
N LEU A 141 3.14 -34.11 15.85
CA LEU A 141 2.86 -35.50 16.22
C LEU A 141 2.08 -36.27 15.14
N LEU A 142 1.22 -35.58 14.37
CA LEU A 142 0.31 -36.20 13.40
C LEU A 142 0.55 -35.79 11.95
N PHE A 143 1.37 -34.78 11.69
CA PHE A 143 1.63 -34.27 10.34
C PHE A 143 2.88 -33.40 10.32
N ASP A 144 3.41 -33.17 9.13
CA ASP A 144 4.49 -32.21 8.92
C ASP A 144 3.93 -30.94 8.29
N MET A 145 4.43 -29.78 8.73
CA MET A 145 4.03 -28.48 8.21
C MET A 145 5.25 -27.73 7.67
N ALA A 146 5.16 -27.26 6.43
CA ALA A 146 6.12 -26.32 5.90
C ALA A 146 5.94 -24.96 6.58
N THR A 147 7.02 -24.40 7.10
CA THR A 147 7.08 -23.06 7.68
C THR A 147 8.15 -22.24 6.99
N HIS A 148 7.97 -20.93 6.97
CA HIS A 148 8.85 -20.04 6.20
C HIS A 148 9.50 -18.97 7.09
N PRO A 149 10.37 -19.33 8.04
CA PRO A 149 11.03 -18.36 8.92
C PRO A 149 11.97 -17.43 8.15
N VAL A 150 12.23 -16.27 8.75
CA VAL A 150 13.10 -15.24 8.17
C VAL A 150 14.53 -15.73 8.16
N ALA A 151 15.12 -15.86 6.97
CA ALA A 151 16.51 -16.22 6.74
C ALA A 151 17.42 -14.99 6.74
N ASP A 152 17.00 -13.93 6.06
CA ASP A 152 17.71 -12.65 6.04
C ASP A 152 17.01 -11.63 6.94
N VAL A 153 17.42 -11.63 8.21
CA VAL A 153 16.92 -10.69 9.22
C VAL A 153 17.25 -9.24 8.86
N ARG A 154 18.37 -8.99 8.17
CA ARG A 154 18.81 -7.64 7.80
C ARG A 154 17.85 -7.00 6.81
N THR A 155 17.33 -7.78 5.86
CA THR A 155 16.31 -7.30 4.93
C THR A 155 15.05 -6.85 5.68
N LYS A 156 14.58 -7.63 6.66
CA LYS A 156 13.40 -7.26 7.46
C LYS A 156 13.69 -6.04 8.36
N ASP A 157 14.83 -6.01 9.03
CA ASP A 157 15.26 -4.88 9.87
C ASP A 157 15.37 -3.58 9.05
N ALA A 158 15.84 -3.65 7.81
CA ALA A 158 15.90 -2.49 6.91
C ALA A 158 14.50 -1.95 6.56
N ILE A 159 13.50 -2.84 6.36
CA ILE A 159 12.11 -2.43 6.14
C ILE A 159 11.59 -1.71 7.38
N ILE A 160 11.77 -2.29 8.58
CA ILE A 160 11.37 -1.69 9.84
C ILE A 160 12.03 -0.33 10.04
N GLN A 161 13.34 -0.22 9.78
CA GLN A 161 14.07 1.03 9.91
C GLN A 161 13.53 2.11 8.96
N ARG A 162 13.20 1.77 7.71
CA ARG A 162 12.60 2.72 6.77
C ARG A 162 11.24 3.21 7.23
N VAL A 163 10.37 2.29 7.67
CA VAL A 163 9.03 2.60 8.19
C VAL A 163 9.12 3.52 9.41
N VAL A 164 9.93 3.13 10.40
CA VAL A 164 10.11 3.93 11.62
C VAL A 164 10.70 5.29 11.30
N ALA A 165 11.78 5.36 10.50
CA ALA A 165 12.41 6.62 10.13
C ALA A 165 11.44 7.57 9.39
N LEU A 166 10.56 7.05 8.54
CA LEU A 166 9.56 7.88 7.87
C LEU A 166 8.50 8.42 8.84
N LEU A 167 8.03 7.58 9.77
CA LEU A 167 6.92 7.90 10.68
C LEU A 167 7.35 8.61 11.97
N THR A 168 8.63 8.62 12.31
CA THR A 168 9.16 9.36 13.46
C THR A 168 9.97 10.58 13.06
N ALA A 169 10.06 10.91 11.77
CA ALA A 169 10.70 12.15 11.34
C ALA A 169 9.99 13.35 12.01
N SER A 170 10.76 14.37 12.38
CA SER A 170 10.22 15.60 13.00
C SER A 170 10.33 16.81 12.08
N THR A 171 11.01 16.65 10.94
CA THR A 171 11.27 17.69 9.95
C THR A 171 10.54 17.39 8.65
N SER A 172 10.39 18.42 7.80
CA SER A 172 9.83 18.28 6.45
C SER A 172 10.76 17.52 5.49
N SER A 173 12.06 17.46 5.79
CA SER A 173 13.02 16.64 5.03
C SER A 173 12.84 15.16 5.32
N ILE A 174 12.83 14.34 4.28
CA ILE A 174 12.75 12.88 4.41
C ILE A 174 14.14 12.34 4.79
N PRO A 175 14.29 11.59 5.90
CA PRO A 175 15.55 10.92 6.20
C PRO A 175 15.94 9.95 5.09
N ALA A 176 17.22 9.93 4.68
CA ALA A 176 17.67 8.98 3.64
C ALA A 176 17.43 7.51 4.05
N THR A 177 17.47 7.23 5.36
CA THR A 177 17.17 5.92 5.95
C THR A 177 15.69 5.53 5.87
N ALA A 178 14.79 6.47 5.56
CA ALA A 178 13.36 6.22 5.34
C ALA A 178 13.07 5.68 3.94
N LEU A 179 14.06 5.70 3.05
CA LEU A 179 13.91 5.41 1.63
C LEU A 179 14.72 4.17 1.23
N ASP A 180 14.32 3.51 0.14
CA ASP A 180 15.07 2.38 -0.44
C ASP A 180 16.43 2.84 -1.04
N ARG A 181 17.18 2.01 -1.75
CA ARG A 181 18.41 2.43 -2.44
C ARG A 181 18.15 3.54 -3.49
N GLU A 182 19.15 4.38 -3.73
CA GLU A 182 19.11 5.36 -4.81
C GLU A 182 18.93 4.69 -6.19
N GLY A 183 18.27 5.40 -7.12
CA GLY A 183 17.95 4.88 -8.45
C GLY A 183 16.72 3.95 -8.50
N VAL A 184 16.07 3.66 -7.36
CA VAL A 184 14.74 3.02 -7.38
C VAL A 184 13.72 4.01 -7.94
N GLN A 185 12.93 3.55 -8.91
CA GLN A 185 11.84 4.32 -9.50
C GLN A 185 10.72 4.57 -8.49
N MET A 186 10.22 5.82 -8.44
CA MET A 186 9.18 6.28 -7.51
C MET A 186 9.53 5.97 -6.05
N ARG A 187 10.78 6.22 -5.64
CA ARG A 187 11.34 5.83 -4.35
C ARG A 187 10.58 6.46 -3.18
N ASN A 188 10.23 7.74 -3.29
CA ASN A 188 9.48 8.45 -2.27
C ASN A 188 8.04 7.94 -2.19
N LEU A 189 7.38 7.78 -3.34
CA LEU A 189 6.00 7.28 -3.37
C LEU A 189 5.91 5.82 -2.87
N ARG A 190 6.92 4.98 -3.14
CA ARG A 190 6.99 3.63 -2.57
C ARG A 190 7.03 3.62 -1.05
N ALA A 191 7.79 4.53 -0.44
CA ALA A 191 7.85 4.65 1.02
C ALA A 191 6.48 5.05 1.60
N VAL A 192 5.77 5.98 0.95
CA VAL A 192 4.39 6.34 1.31
C VAL A 192 3.45 5.14 1.19
N CYS A 193 3.46 4.46 0.04
CA CYS A 193 2.60 3.30 -0.17
C CYS A 193 2.85 2.19 0.84
N LEU A 194 4.11 1.93 1.21
CA LEU A 194 4.45 0.92 2.21
C LEU A 194 3.81 1.21 3.57
N VAL A 195 3.96 2.44 4.10
CA VAL A 195 3.41 2.77 5.42
C VAL A 195 1.89 2.77 5.42
N CYS A 196 1.27 3.34 4.37
CA CYS A 196 -0.19 3.38 4.23
C CYS A 196 -0.79 1.97 4.06
N ALA A 197 -0.17 1.13 3.24
CA ALA A 197 -0.64 -0.24 3.05
C ALA A 197 -0.43 -1.11 4.30
N ALA A 198 0.70 -0.95 5.00
CA ALA A 198 0.94 -1.65 6.26
C ALA A 198 -0.06 -1.22 7.35
N TYR A 199 -0.44 0.05 7.35
CA TYR A 199 -1.48 0.59 8.23
C TYR A 199 -2.84 -0.04 7.94
N ALA A 200 -3.31 0.02 6.69
CA ALA A 200 -4.58 -0.58 6.28
C ALA A 200 -4.62 -2.12 6.44
N ALA A 201 -3.46 -2.78 6.31
CA ALA A 201 -3.30 -4.20 6.54
C ALA A 201 -3.26 -4.58 8.04
N SER A 202 -3.31 -3.60 8.96
CA SER A 202 -3.21 -3.79 10.41
C SER A 202 -1.92 -4.52 10.84
N VAL A 203 -0.79 -4.25 10.16
CA VAL A 203 0.53 -4.84 10.49
C VAL A 203 1.61 -3.80 10.78
N LEU A 204 1.30 -2.51 10.69
CA LEU A 204 2.25 -1.42 10.92
C LEU A 204 2.82 -1.41 12.34
N ASP A 205 2.00 -1.75 13.33
CA ASP A 205 2.36 -1.84 14.76
C ASP A 205 3.56 -2.75 15.02
N ASN A 206 3.71 -3.82 14.23
CA ASN A 206 4.81 -4.77 14.34
C ASN A 206 6.18 -4.12 14.07
N ALA A 207 6.24 -2.99 13.35
CA ALA A 207 7.48 -2.23 13.14
C ALA A 207 7.89 -1.42 14.38
N PHE A 208 6.96 -1.14 15.30
CA PHE A 208 7.18 -0.20 16.40
C PHE A 208 7.68 -0.85 17.69
N GLY A 209 8.19 -2.09 17.63
CA GLY A 209 8.62 -2.84 18.81
C GLY A 209 9.64 -2.12 19.71
N ARG A 210 10.42 -1.17 19.15
CA ARG A 210 11.43 -0.38 19.87
C ARG A 210 10.93 1.00 20.34
N LEU A 211 9.77 1.45 19.89
CA LEU A 211 9.22 2.77 20.22
C LEU A 211 8.49 2.74 21.56
N GLY A 212 8.55 3.85 22.30
CA GLY A 212 7.74 4.09 23.49
C GLY A 212 6.26 4.33 23.15
N TYR A 213 5.38 4.36 24.16
CA TYR A 213 3.93 4.55 23.93
C TYR A 213 3.61 5.86 23.19
N GLU A 214 4.16 6.99 23.63
CA GLU A 214 3.89 8.30 23.00
C GLU A 214 4.43 8.38 21.56
N GLU A 215 5.60 7.80 21.30
CA GLU A 215 6.20 7.74 19.96
C GLU A 215 5.36 6.89 19.00
N ARG A 216 4.75 5.80 19.49
CA ARG A 216 3.84 4.96 18.70
C ARG A 216 2.59 5.70 18.30
N GLU A 217 1.94 6.37 19.25
CA GLU A 217 0.75 7.17 18.97
C GLU A 217 1.06 8.30 17.98
N ALA A 218 2.21 8.97 18.12
CA ALA A 218 2.67 9.99 17.18
C ALA A 218 2.95 9.40 15.79
N ALA A 219 3.56 8.22 15.70
CA ALA A 219 3.84 7.55 14.44
C ALA A 219 2.56 7.13 13.70
N PHE A 220 1.54 6.65 14.42
CA PHE A 220 0.22 6.38 13.84
C PHE A 220 -0.46 7.66 13.35
N GLY A 221 -0.49 8.71 14.18
CA GLY A 221 -1.06 10.00 13.77
C GLY A 221 -0.37 10.58 12.53
N ARG A 222 0.95 10.41 12.41
CA ARG A 222 1.68 10.80 11.18
C ARG A 222 1.30 9.92 9.98
N CYS A 223 1.11 8.62 10.19
CA CYS A 223 0.66 7.74 9.11
C CYS A 223 -0.75 8.13 8.61
N ASP A 224 -1.65 8.52 9.51
CA ASP A 224 -2.97 9.06 9.16
C ASP A 224 -2.84 10.36 8.34
N ASP A 225 -1.99 11.30 8.77
CA ASP A 225 -1.74 12.54 8.04
C ASP A 225 -1.20 12.28 6.63
N ILE A 226 -0.25 11.35 6.49
CA ILE A 226 0.27 10.91 5.18
C ILE A 226 -0.85 10.29 4.35
N LEU A 227 -1.63 9.36 4.91
CA LEU A 227 -2.71 8.72 4.18
C LEU A 227 -3.75 9.73 3.69
N ALA A 228 -4.13 10.71 4.52
CA ALA A 228 -5.08 11.75 4.17
C ALA A 228 -4.60 12.62 3.00
N GLU A 229 -3.31 13.01 2.99
CA GLU A 229 -2.76 13.87 1.93
C GLU A 229 -2.49 13.09 0.62
N PHE A 230 -2.26 11.78 0.68
CA PHE A 230 -1.98 10.93 -0.49
C PHE A 230 -3.18 10.13 -1.02
N SER A 231 -4.32 10.11 -0.32
CA SER A 231 -5.60 9.54 -0.78
C SER A 231 -6.49 10.56 -1.53
N VAL A 232 -5.93 11.71 -1.91
CA VAL A 232 -6.59 12.75 -2.71
C VAL A 232 -5.78 13.05 -3.97
N TRP A 233 -6.44 13.58 -5.01
CA TRP A 233 -5.79 13.92 -6.27
C TRP A 233 -6.19 15.30 -6.81
N PRO A 234 -5.22 16.16 -7.20
CA PRO A 234 -3.77 15.98 -7.04
C PRO A 234 -3.36 15.86 -5.57
N PHE A 235 -2.19 15.25 -5.29
CA PHE A 235 -1.73 15.04 -3.91
C PHE A 235 -1.77 16.34 -3.10
N GLY A 236 -2.36 16.26 -1.92
CA GLY A 236 -2.56 17.36 -0.97
C GLY A 236 -3.68 18.35 -1.26
N ASN A 237 -4.41 18.21 -2.37
CA ASN A 237 -5.45 19.16 -2.77
C ASN A 237 -6.81 18.92 -2.12
N ALA A 238 -6.85 18.58 -0.82
CA ALA A 238 -8.08 18.31 -0.08
C ALA A 238 -9.05 19.53 0.05
N GLY A 239 -8.65 20.72 -0.43
CA GLY A 239 -9.39 21.98 -0.24
C GLY A 239 -10.03 22.60 -1.49
N GLY A 240 -10.00 21.96 -2.66
CA GLY A 240 -10.29 22.63 -3.93
C GLY A 240 -11.52 22.18 -4.76
N GLY A 241 -12.25 21.13 -4.38
CA GLY A 241 -13.33 20.59 -5.22
C GLY A 241 -14.48 20.02 -4.41
N GLY A 242 -15.65 20.65 -4.49
CA GLY A 242 -16.81 20.37 -3.66
C GLY A 242 -17.50 19.02 -3.92
N GLY A 243 -18.26 18.59 -2.90
CA GLY A 243 -19.42 17.72 -3.06
C GLY A 243 -19.20 16.24 -2.75
N GLY A 244 -18.88 15.93 -1.50
CA GLY A 244 -18.84 14.55 -1.00
C GLY A 244 -18.65 14.52 0.50
N SER A 245 -19.67 14.93 1.25
CA SER A 245 -19.70 14.75 2.70
C SER A 245 -19.59 13.27 3.03
N THR A 246 -18.44 12.83 3.52
CA THR A 246 -18.28 11.52 4.18
C THR A 246 -19.10 11.54 5.47
N PRO A 247 -20.22 10.81 5.60
CA PRO A 247 -20.91 10.67 6.87
C PRO A 247 -20.18 9.57 7.65
N GLY A 248 -19.15 9.95 8.40
CA GLY A 248 -18.40 8.98 9.22
C GLY A 248 -17.31 9.58 10.10
N SER A 249 -16.65 10.66 9.67
CA SER A 249 -15.50 11.22 10.42
C SER A 249 -15.86 12.33 11.43
N ARG A 250 -17.09 12.40 11.92
CA ARG A 250 -17.45 13.27 13.06
C ARG A 250 -17.55 12.46 14.35
N ARG A 251 -16.43 11.91 14.82
CA ARG A 251 -16.30 11.53 16.23
C ARG A 251 -14.84 11.33 16.66
N ARG A 252 -14.14 12.45 16.84
CA ARG A 252 -13.14 12.68 17.92
C ARG A 252 -12.59 14.11 17.83
N GLU A 253 -13.47 15.10 17.87
CA GLU A 253 -13.07 16.39 18.48
C GLU A 253 -13.10 16.18 20.00
N GLY A 254 -12.06 15.53 20.52
CA GLY A 254 -11.68 15.70 21.90
C GLY A 254 -11.09 17.09 22.02
N THR A 255 -11.70 17.93 22.86
CA THR A 255 -11.30 19.30 23.17
C THR A 255 -9.87 19.32 23.73
N GLN A 256 -8.88 19.32 22.86
CA GLN A 256 -7.50 19.62 23.22
C GLN A 256 -7.22 21.05 22.76
N ILE A 257 -7.55 22.00 23.64
CA ILE A 257 -7.06 23.38 23.54
C ILE A 257 -5.55 23.31 23.81
N GLY A 258 -4.80 23.08 22.74
CA GLY A 258 -3.35 23.16 22.68
C GLY A 258 -2.99 23.98 21.44
N MET A 259 -2.78 25.28 21.63
CA MET A 259 -2.34 26.21 20.60
C MET A 259 -1.01 25.72 19.99
N GLY A 260 -1.02 25.32 18.71
CA GLY A 260 0.20 25.09 17.90
C GLY A 260 0.30 23.81 17.05
N GLY A 261 -0.63 22.85 17.11
CA GLY A 261 -0.37 21.47 16.67
C GLY A 261 -0.76 21.03 15.25
N SER A 262 -1.72 21.66 14.57
CA SER A 262 -2.25 21.18 13.27
C SER A 262 -1.43 21.65 12.06
N VAL A 263 -0.98 22.91 12.09
CA VAL A 263 -0.21 23.52 11.00
C VAL A 263 1.16 22.83 10.84
N GLY A 264 1.84 22.53 11.97
CA GLY A 264 3.14 21.85 11.96
C GLY A 264 3.08 20.40 11.46
N ARG A 265 1.99 19.65 11.73
CA ARG A 265 1.84 18.28 11.22
C ARG A 265 1.71 18.25 9.70
N ARG A 266 0.90 19.16 9.14
CA ARG A 266 0.72 19.28 7.69
C ARG A 266 2.02 19.70 7.00
N GLU A 267 2.74 20.69 7.56
CA GLU A 267 4.03 21.15 7.03
C GLU A 267 5.07 20.03 6.88
N VAL A 268 5.06 19.08 7.81
CA VAL A 268 5.97 17.94 7.80
C VAL A 268 5.64 16.94 6.68
N VAL A 269 4.37 16.77 6.33
CA VAL A 269 3.93 15.94 5.17
C VAL A 269 4.15 16.69 3.85
N LEU A 270 4.09 18.03 3.83
CA LEU A 270 4.33 18.82 2.62
C LEU A 270 5.71 18.55 2.01
N GLY A 271 6.76 18.43 2.82
CA GLY A 271 8.10 18.15 2.30
C GLY A 271 8.18 16.79 1.61
N LEU A 272 7.57 15.76 2.19
CA LEU A 272 7.43 14.43 1.56
C LEU A 272 6.67 14.51 0.23
N MET A 273 5.58 15.26 0.19
CA MET A 273 4.79 15.46 -1.01
C MET A 273 5.56 16.19 -2.12
N GLN A 274 6.37 17.19 -1.77
CA GLN A 274 7.22 17.87 -2.75
C GLN A 274 8.24 16.92 -3.37
N GLU A 275 8.86 16.03 -2.59
CA GLU A 275 9.77 15.02 -3.13
C GLU A 275 9.05 14.00 -4.02
N VAL A 276 7.82 13.59 -3.68
CA VAL A 276 7.00 12.75 -4.56
C VAL A 276 6.66 13.47 -5.87
N LYS A 277 6.30 14.76 -5.82
CA LYS A 277 5.98 15.56 -7.02
C LYS A 277 7.14 15.65 -8.00
N LYS A 278 8.39 15.59 -7.53
CA LYS A 278 9.58 15.52 -8.40
C LYS A 278 9.71 14.19 -9.16
N GLU A 279 9.10 13.11 -8.67
CA GLU A 279 9.11 11.80 -9.31
C GLU A 279 7.99 11.64 -10.36
N MET A 280 6.99 12.52 -10.35
CA MET A 280 5.80 12.44 -11.20
C MET A 280 6.09 12.82 -12.65
N ILE A 281 5.48 12.10 -13.59
CA ILE A 281 5.58 12.36 -15.03
C ILE A 281 4.35 13.14 -15.47
N GLY A 282 4.53 14.41 -15.84
CA GLY A 282 3.42 15.29 -16.22
C GLY A 282 2.74 15.99 -15.04
N GLY A 283 3.36 15.99 -13.85
CA GLY A 283 2.83 16.68 -12.68
C GLY A 283 1.45 16.20 -12.29
N ASP A 284 0.52 17.11 -12.05
CA ASP A 284 -0.86 16.84 -11.61
C ASP A 284 -1.73 16.08 -12.64
N GLU A 285 -1.18 15.75 -13.81
CA GLU A 285 -1.78 14.89 -14.83
C GLU A 285 -1.16 13.47 -14.88
N ASP A 286 -0.27 13.11 -13.94
CA ASP A 286 0.30 11.75 -13.87
C ASP A 286 -0.77 10.72 -13.50
N LEU A 287 -1.37 10.10 -14.51
CA LEU A 287 -2.43 9.10 -14.39
C LEU A 287 -2.02 7.84 -13.61
N GLY A 288 -0.73 7.55 -13.52
CA GLY A 288 -0.22 6.44 -12.70
C GLY A 288 -0.20 6.79 -11.22
N CYS A 289 0.19 8.02 -10.89
CA CYS A 289 0.11 8.51 -9.51
C CYS A 289 -1.34 8.79 -9.08
N GLU A 290 -2.21 9.22 -10.00
CA GLU A 290 -3.66 9.32 -9.80
C GLU A 290 -4.27 7.97 -9.40
N LEU A 291 -3.83 6.88 -10.04
CA LEU A 291 -4.25 5.52 -9.69
C LEU A 291 -3.77 5.13 -8.28
N VAL A 292 -2.53 5.45 -7.92
CA VAL A 292 -2.02 5.20 -6.56
C VAL A 292 -2.90 5.91 -5.52
N ALA A 293 -3.26 7.18 -5.75
CA ALA A 293 -4.17 7.92 -4.88
C ALA A 293 -5.54 7.22 -4.75
N GLY A 294 -6.09 6.72 -5.86
CA GLY A 294 -7.34 5.96 -5.86
C GLY A 294 -7.28 4.66 -5.07
N VAL A 295 -6.16 3.93 -5.13
CA VAL A 295 -5.98 2.74 -4.30
C VAL A 295 -5.88 3.12 -2.82
N LEU A 296 -5.13 4.17 -2.48
CA LEU A 296 -5.03 4.65 -1.10
C LEU A 296 -6.37 5.13 -0.54
N GLU A 297 -7.24 5.73 -1.37
CA GLU A 297 -8.61 6.07 -1.00
C GLU A 297 -9.45 4.83 -0.63
N VAL A 298 -9.28 3.72 -1.36
CA VAL A 298 -9.94 2.45 -1.01
C VAL A 298 -9.39 1.94 0.32
N LEU A 299 -8.06 1.90 0.47
CA LEU A 299 -7.41 1.38 1.67
C LEU A 299 -7.73 2.21 2.93
N SER A 300 -7.92 3.53 2.81
CA SER A 300 -8.30 4.38 3.94
C SER A 300 -9.71 4.12 4.46
N LYS A 301 -10.56 3.45 3.69
CA LYS A 301 -11.95 3.13 4.05
C LYS A 301 -12.11 1.69 4.55
N LEU A 302 -11.01 0.93 4.64
CA LEU A 302 -11.05 -0.50 4.96
C LEU A 302 -11.62 -0.79 6.35
N ASP A 303 -11.32 0.06 7.34
CA ASP A 303 -11.92 -0.03 8.68
C ASP A 303 -13.44 0.23 8.72
N SER A 304 -14.01 0.80 7.66
CA SER A 304 -15.46 1.01 7.53
C SER A 304 -16.19 -0.15 6.83
N LEU A 305 -15.45 -1.16 6.34
CA LEU A 305 -15.98 -2.33 5.63
C LEU A 305 -16.21 -3.54 6.55
N LEU A 306 -15.74 -3.48 7.81
CA LEU A 306 -15.91 -4.48 8.86
C LEU A 306 -16.94 -4.04 9.91
#